data_AF-A0A4Q3G0V0-F1
#
_entry.id   AF-A0A4Q3G0V0-F1
#
_cell.length_a   1.000
_cell.length_b   1.000
_cell.length_c   1.000
_cell.angle_alpha   90.00
_cell.angle_beta   90.00
_cell.angle_gamma   90.00
#
_symmetry.space_group_name_H-M   'P 1'
#
loop_
_entity.id
_entity.type
_entity.pdbx_description
1 polymer ?
#
loop_
_entity_poly.entity_id
_entity_poly.type
_entity_poly.pdbx_seq_one_letter_code
_entity_poly.pdbx_strand_id
1 'polypeptide(L)'
;MIHGRVNPNQTLETQGITGVAIAHYNYAESALVEAAVVRDEGRLGLGGAFLCSTGQFTGRSPKDKFVVRTAATESTIWWDNNAA
;
A
#
# COMPACT_ATOMS: atom_id res chain seq x y z
N MET A 1 -3.24 -13.96 -12.42
CA MET A 1 -4.24 -14.88 -11.81
C MET A 1 -4.80 -14.26 -10.54
N ILE A 2 -6.13 -14.33 -10.32
CA ILE A 2 -6.78 -13.82 -9.10
C ILE A 2 -6.69 -14.91 -8.02
N HIS A 3 -6.13 -14.59 -6.86
CA HIS A 3 -6.12 -15.45 -5.67
C HIS A 3 -6.87 -14.77 -4.53
N GLY A 4 -7.82 -15.48 -3.92
CA GLY A 4 -8.63 -14.96 -2.82
C GLY A 4 -9.95 -14.34 -3.25
N ARG A 5 -10.60 -13.62 -2.33
CA ARG A 5 -11.95 -13.05 -2.52
C ARG A 5 -11.84 -11.58 -2.88
N VAL A 6 -12.48 -11.18 -3.98
CA VAL A 6 -12.56 -9.76 -4.42
C VAL A 6 -13.97 -9.47 -4.91
N ASN A 7 -14.40 -8.20 -4.84
CA ASN A 7 -15.56 -7.75 -5.60
C ASN A 7 -15.22 -7.82 -7.10
N PRO A 8 -15.96 -8.56 -7.94
CA PRO A 8 -15.68 -8.69 -9.37
C PRO A 8 -15.67 -7.36 -10.13
N ASN A 9 -16.33 -6.32 -9.61
CA ASN A 9 -16.35 -4.98 -10.21
C ASN A 9 -15.18 -4.08 -9.75
N GLN A 10 -14.26 -4.60 -8.93
CA GLN A 10 -13.16 -3.84 -8.32
C GLN A 10 -11.83 -4.60 -8.41
N THR A 11 -11.59 -5.29 -9.53
CA THR A 11 -10.29 -5.94 -9.79
C THR A 11 -9.21 -4.91 -10.14
N LEU A 12 -7.95 -5.33 -10.21
CA LEU A 12 -6.83 -4.43 -10.55
C LEU A 12 -6.97 -3.90 -11.99
N GLU A 13 -7.47 -4.72 -12.91
CA GLU A 13 -7.70 -4.35 -14.29
C GLU A 13 -8.75 -3.24 -14.41
N THR A 14 -9.79 -3.26 -13.57
CA THR A 14 -10.80 -2.16 -13.52
C THR A 14 -10.21 -0.84 -13.04
N GLN A 15 -9.03 -0.87 -12.41
CA GLN A 15 -8.27 0.30 -11.98
C GLN A 15 -7.14 0.67 -12.96
N GLY A 16 -7.08 0.02 -14.12
CA GLY A 16 -6.05 0.27 -15.14
C GLY A 16 -4.72 -0.45 -14.91
N ILE A 17 -4.62 -1.32 -13.90
CA ILE A 17 -3.41 -2.10 -13.61
C ILE A 17 -3.50 -3.44 -14.35
N THR A 18 -2.62 -3.65 -15.31
CA THR A 18 -2.58 -4.87 -16.14
C THR A 18 -1.20 -5.52 -16.12
N GLY A 19 -1.09 -6.76 -16.60
CA GLY A 19 0.19 -7.46 -16.70
C GLY A 19 0.76 -7.99 -15.36
N VAL A 20 -0.03 -7.98 -14.29
CA VAL A 20 0.38 -8.56 -13.01
C VAL A 20 0.42 -10.09 -13.09
N ALA A 21 1.48 -10.70 -12.58
CA ALA A 21 1.58 -12.17 -12.54
C ALA A 21 0.45 -12.77 -11.68
N ILE A 22 0.34 -12.30 -10.44
CA ILE A 22 -0.64 -12.76 -9.47
C ILE A 22 -1.16 -11.57 -8.66
N ALA A 23 -2.47 -11.52 -8.43
CA ALA A 23 -3.11 -10.59 -7.51
C ALA A 23 -3.69 -11.37 -6.32
N HIS A 24 -3.15 -11.13 -5.13
CA HIS A 24 -3.58 -11.75 -3.86
C HIS A 24 -4.58 -10.82 -3.14
N TYR A 25 -5.87 -11.09 -3.27
CA TYR A 25 -6.93 -10.28 -2.66
C TYR A 25 -7.35 -10.81 -1.29
N ASN A 26 -7.42 -9.91 -0.31
CA ASN A 26 -7.90 -10.21 1.05
C ASN A 26 -7.17 -11.42 1.67
N TYR A 27 -5.85 -11.46 1.50
CA TYR A 27 -5.00 -12.47 2.13
C TYR A 27 -5.11 -12.38 3.65
N ALA A 28 -5.10 -13.53 4.33
CA ALA A 28 -5.05 -13.59 5.78
C ALA A 28 -3.71 -13.02 6.28
N GLU A 29 -3.71 -12.46 7.49
CA GLU A 29 -2.51 -11.91 8.13
C GLU A 29 -1.34 -12.90 8.14
N SER A 30 -1.60 -14.16 8.53
CA SER A 30 -0.58 -15.21 8.55
C SER A 30 0.06 -15.45 7.19
N ALA A 31 -0.74 -15.41 6.13
CA ALA A 31 -0.27 -15.60 4.76
C ALA A 31 0.53 -14.39 4.25
N LEU A 32 0.21 -13.16 4.72
CA LEU A 32 1.02 -11.97 4.45
C LEU A 32 2.40 -12.06 5.14
N VAL A 33 2.42 -12.49 6.41
CA VAL A 33 3.66 -12.67 7.18
C VAL A 33 4.54 -13.75 6.54
N GLU A 34 3.96 -14.89 6.16
CA GLU A 34 4.68 -15.97 5.47
C GLU A 34 5.30 -15.48 4.15
N ALA A 35 4.51 -14.79 3.33
CA ALA A 35 5.00 -14.24 2.06
C ALA A 35 6.16 -13.26 2.27
N ALA A 36 6.05 -12.36 3.26
CA ALA A 36 7.09 -11.38 3.55
C ALA A 36 8.40 -12.02 4.04
N VAL A 37 8.32 -13.08 4.87
CA VAL A 37 9.49 -13.84 5.33
C VAL A 37 10.14 -14.60 4.16
N VAL A 38 9.36 -15.26 3.31
CA VAL A 38 9.89 -15.97 2.12
C VAL A 38 10.57 -15.00 1.14
N ARG A 39 10.14 -13.74 1.10
CA ARG A 39 10.68 -12.67 0.25
C ARG A 39 11.86 -11.91 0.87
N ASP A 40 12.29 -12.28 2.07
CA ASP A 40 13.35 -11.58 2.83
C ASP A 40 13.02 -10.09 3.09
N GLU A 41 11.74 -9.76 3.24
CA GLU A 41 11.27 -8.39 3.56
C GLU A 41 11.23 -8.12 5.08
N GLY A 42 11.51 -9.14 5.88
CA GLY A 42 11.57 -9.07 7.33
C GLY A 42 11.73 -10.46 7.95
N ARG A 43 11.63 -10.53 9.28
CA ARG A 43 11.81 -11.78 10.04
C ARG A 43 10.91 -11.85 11.25
N LEU A 44 10.67 -13.06 11.75
CA LEU A 44 9.99 -13.25 13.03
C LEU A 44 10.95 -12.95 14.19
N GLY A 45 10.48 -12.12 15.12
CA GLY A 45 11.11 -11.82 16.39
C GLY A 45 10.62 -12.73 17.52
N LEU A 46 11.02 -12.38 18.74
CA LEU A 46 10.55 -13.05 19.94
C LEU A 46 9.03 -12.93 20.06
N GLY A 47 8.35 -14.04 20.34
CA GLY A 47 6.89 -14.08 20.42
C GLY A 47 6.15 -14.04 19.09
N GLY A 48 6.85 -14.19 17.95
CA GLY A 48 6.22 -14.25 16.62
C GLY A 48 5.88 -12.90 16.00
N ALA A 49 6.32 -11.79 16.61
CA ALA A 49 6.17 -10.46 16.02
C ALA A 49 6.97 -10.35 14.72
N PHE A 50 6.36 -9.83 13.66
CA PHE A 50 7.06 -9.55 12.41
C PHE A 50 7.91 -8.28 12.54
N LEU A 51 9.22 -8.40 12.29
CA LEU A 51 10.19 -7.32 12.36
C LEU A 51 10.67 -6.97 10.93
N CYS A 52 10.53 -5.71 10.54
CA CYS A 52 11.02 -5.18 9.26
C CYS A 52 11.85 -3.91 9.44
N SER A 53 12.55 -3.50 8.39
CA SER A 53 13.27 -2.22 8.31
C SER A 53 12.78 -1.44 7.10
N THR A 54 12.54 -0.14 7.27
CA THR A 54 12.09 0.75 6.20
C THR A 54 13.24 1.44 5.47
N GLY A 55 14.49 1.08 5.80
CA GLY A 55 15.69 1.62 5.18
C GLY A 55 15.89 3.11 5.44
N GLN A 56 16.12 3.88 4.38
CA GLN A 56 16.39 5.33 4.45
C GLN A 56 15.23 6.13 5.07
N PHE A 57 13.98 5.70 4.83
CA PHE A 57 12.79 6.46 5.22
C PHE A 57 12.19 5.87 6.50
N THR A 58 12.70 6.31 7.65
CA THR A 58 12.28 5.84 8.98
C THR A 58 11.13 6.65 9.60
N GLY A 59 10.60 7.62 8.85
CA GLY A 59 9.52 8.50 9.28
C GLY A 59 8.76 9.08 8.08
N ARG A 60 7.86 10.02 8.35
CA ARG A 60 7.11 10.72 7.29
C ARG A 60 8.05 11.64 6.50
N SER A 61 7.74 11.84 5.21
CA SER A 61 8.30 12.90 4.37
C SER A 61 7.23 13.95 4.06
N PRO A 62 6.95 14.92 4.96
CA PRO A 62 5.84 15.86 4.77
C PRO A 62 5.93 16.67 3.48
N LYS A 63 7.15 16.89 2.97
CA LYS A 63 7.42 17.65 1.73
C LYS A 63 7.09 16.89 0.45
N ASP A 64 6.87 15.57 0.53
CA ASP A 64 6.52 14.74 -0.62
C ASP A 64 5.02 14.43 -0.69
N LYS A 65 4.21 15.08 0.16
CA LYS A 65 2.76 14.90 0.21
C LYS A 65 2.07 16.02 -0.57
N PHE A 66 1.33 15.64 -1.62
CA PHE A 66 0.55 16.57 -2.44
C PHE A 66 -0.95 16.22 -2.42
N VAL A 67 -1.77 17.21 -2.78
CA VAL A 67 -3.22 17.04 -3.02
C VAL A 67 -3.51 17.50 -4.44
N VAL A 68 -4.23 16.68 -5.21
CA VAL A 68 -4.61 17.03 -6.59
C VAL A 68 -5.59 18.20 -6.56
N ARG A 69 -5.26 19.28 -7.26
CA ARG A 69 -6.12 20.47 -7.38
C ARG A 69 -7.12 20.28 -8.52
N THR A 70 -8.39 20.14 -8.16
CA THR A 70 -9.54 19.99 -9.06
C THR A 70 -10.65 20.95 -8.65
N ALA A 71 -11.67 21.11 -9.49
CA ALA A 71 -12.85 21.91 -9.14
C ALA A 71 -13.53 21.47 -7.83
N ALA A 72 -13.48 20.18 -7.47
CA ALA A 72 -14.07 19.65 -6.25
C ALA A 72 -13.26 19.97 -4.98
N THR A 73 -11.95 20.18 -5.12
CA THR A 73 -11.02 20.40 -3.99
C THR A 73 -10.60 21.86 -3.84
N GLU A 74 -10.76 22.66 -4.89
CA GLU A 74 -10.29 24.05 -5.01
C GLU A 74 -10.65 24.91 -3.80
N SER A 75 -11.93 24.89 -3.40
CA SER A 75 -12.48 25.79 -2.38
C SER A 75 -12.51 25.18 -0.96
N THR A 76 -12.14 23.91 -0.81
CA THR A 76 -12.27 23.16 0.45
C THR A 76 -10.93 22.82 1.09
N ILE A 77 -9.84 22.84 0.32
CA ILE A 77 -8.50 22.56 0.81
C ILE A 77 -7.81 23.84 1.25
N TRP A 78 -7.14 23.77 2.40
CA TRP A 78 -6.24 24.83 2.86
C TRP A 78 -4.89 24.73 2.14
N TRP A 79 -4.74 25.45 1.03
CA TRP A 79 -3.57 25.36 0.14
C TRP A 79 -2.28 25.92 0.74
N ASP A 80 -2.33 26.90 1.65
CA ASP A 80 -1.11 27.47 2.25
C ASP A 80 -0.32 26.43 3.09
N ASN A 81 -1.02 25.41 3.60
CA ASN A 81 -0.42 24.31 4.36
C ASN A 81 -0.30 23.01 3.54
N ASN A 82 -0.50 23.12 2.22
CA ASN A 82 -0.24 22.06 1.25
C ASN A 82 0.95 22.50 0.40
N ALA A 83 2.11 22.59 1.06
CA ALA A 83 3.34 23.11 0.47
C ALA A 83 3.68 22.35 -0.81
N ALA A 84 3.63 23.07 -1.93
CA ALA A 84 4.34 22.72 -3.15
C ALA A 84 5.81 23.16 -3.01
#